data_AF-A0A252F0T9-F1
#
_entry.id   AF-A0A252F0T9-F1
#
_cell.length_a   1.000
_cell.length_b   1.000
_cell.length_c   1.000
_cell.angle_alpha   90.00
_cell.angle_beta   90.00
_cell.angle_gamma   90.00
#
_symmetry.space_group_name_H-M   'P 1'
#
loop_
_entity.id
_entity.type
_entity.pdbx_description
1 polymer ?
#
loop_
_entity_poly.entity_id
_entity_poly.type
_entity_poly.pdbx_seq_one_letter_code
_entity_poly.pdbx_strand_id
1 'polypeptide(L)'
;MADIKRLLNKKGWAGRELGILELTNMAVMFRQALEGKEPKPLVEQAQLRKMINTITDRQQGQIYNGYISIHEWLSIRYNIAQTQLQQAQLQYRTLAAYVTDAIFAENVYRYIEQLPAIMTEKQYRDAREAGLKKWLYDEDGTERGDSLAALIERGINFYTKQLQTNPAKPNPLKAIRKKYIAEPVKSRLILEGYNEVMGEGYYTIEDGSGRRSDTMTSEEWQEAITTPAMKKALRDMRATDGSGTEYTQQIATRRLLDRAKVIFEGGTERDADEAQHKADYEAGLATPVKWHYYEEAPADLTKWDIVEAGLMDFYGGLFCGMDVSEGEYLAELEDFLTEFRELADAIIADIEKLYLTGKKQLQPLPVKGHKPLKDIASLPLEDWSSTVFSWGDLYKLDVYGFKEEAEEDTTIFDGNRRAIINGIAILRASDLLGRSPRINERGYYVEPDISNTLSNFTLEAFFTEAEDYADNVDIVETARQTLIESYYHLKGYNLSLELIARYYDVPDMTVFQMDIAGIEDKIRAFNELVPILYKKITDTDYADGELKAKKLQVLKDFFQPIDYEAIAIPAENVEQAEELLKDFAAFKPENSDRFNSLLCVLPEGAAESEDGEGAY
;
A
#
# COMPACT_ATOMS: atom_id res chain seq x y z
N MET A 1 -10.85 -26.30 -45.56
CA MET A 1 -11.82 -27.38 -45.90
C MET A 1 -12.16 -27.53 -47.39
N ALA A 2 -12.30 -26.46 -48.20
CA ALA A 2 -12.62 -26.59 -49.64
C ALA A 2 -11.53 -27.29 -50.48
N ASP A 3 -10.26 -27.24 -50.04
CA ASP A 3 -9.12 -27.82 -50.78
C ASP A 3 -8.97 -29.34 -50.61
N ILE A 4 -9.37 -29.90 -49.46
CA ILE A 4 -9.24 -31.34 -49.16
C ILE A 4 -10.18 -32.18 -50.04
N LYS A 5 -11.41 -31.71 -50.30
CA LYS A 5 -12.33 -32.36 -51.24
C LYS A 5 -11.83 -32.33 -52.69
N ARG A 6 -11.07 -31.29 -53.05
CA ARG A 6 -10.46 -31.15 -54.39
C ARG A 6 -9.23 -32.05 -54.52
N LEU A 7 -8.42 -32.15 -53.47
CA LEU A 7 -7.34 -33.12 -53.36
C LEU A 7 -7.91 -34.52 -53.59
N LEU A 8 -8.87 -34.99 -52.78
CA LEU A 8 -9.41 -36.37 -52.79
C LEU A 8 -9.92 -36.91 -54.14
N ASN A 9 -10.18 -36.05 -55.12
CA ASN A 9 -10.69 -36.42 -56.44
C ASN A 9 -9.64 -36.39 -57.57
N LYS A 10 -8.36 -36.12 -57.26
CA LYS A 10 -7.26 -36.00 -58.24
C LYS A 10 -6.67 -37.37 -58.63
N LYS A 11 -6.23 -37.51 -59.89
CA LYS A 11 -5.45 -38.68 -60.35
C LYS A 11 -3.95 -38.41 -60.16
N GLY A 12 -3.33 -39.14 -59.24
CA GLY A 12 -1.91 -39.01 -58.90
C GLY A 12 -1.65 -37.90 -57.89
N TRP A 13 -0.65 -38.13 -57.03
CA TRP A 13 -0.42 -37.35 -55.82
C TRP A 13 1.07 -37.01 -55.65
N ALA A 14 1.36 -35.75 -55.35
CA ALA A 14 2.70 -35.34 -54.96
C ALA A 14 2.96 -35.71 -53.49
N GLY A 15 4.23 -35.97 -53.13
CA GLY A 15 4.61 -36.28 -51.75
C GLY A 15 4.23 -35.18 -50.77
N ARG A 16 4.35 -33.93 -51.21
CA ARG A 16 3.89 -32.73 -50.47
C ARG A 16 2.39 -32.77 -50.16
N GLU A 17 1.56 -33.07 -51.15
CA GLU A 17 0.09 -33.09 -51.01
C GLU A 17 -0.34 -34.17 -49.99
N LEU A 18 0.30 -35.34 -50.04
CA LEU A 18 0.03 -36.43 -49.10
C LEU A 18 0.59 -36.17 -47.70
N GLY A 19 1.74 -35.49 -47.59
CA GLY A 19 2.32 -35.09 -46.31
C GLY A 19 1.48 -34.05 -45.57
N ILE A 20 1.01 -33.01 -46.28
CA ILE A 20 0.06 -32.02 -45.73
C ILE A 20 -1.24 -32.72 -45.28
N LEU A 21 -1.75 -33.66 -46.09
CA LEU A 21 -2.96 -34.41 -45.75
C LEU A 21 -2.79 -35.26 -44.47
N GLU A 22 -1.62 -35.89 -44.28
CA GLU A 22 -1.31 -36.66 -43.07
C GLU A 22 -1.30 -35.79 -41.81
N LEU A 23 -0.58 -34.66 -41.83
CA LEU A 23 -0.55 -33.74 -40.69
C LEU A 23 -1.91 -33.10 -40.42
N THR A 24 -2.67 -32.79 -41.47
CA THR A 24 -4.03 -32.25 -41.34
C THR A 24 -5.00 -33.29 -40.76
N ASN A 25 -4.88 -34.55 -41.15
CA ASN A 25 -5.61 -35.68 -40.56
C ASN A 25 -5.37 -35.74 -39.04
N MET A 26 -4.10 -35.70 -38.64
CA MET A 26 -3.69 -35.71 -37.24
C MET A 26 -4.28 -34.52 -36.47
N ALA A 27 -4.16 -33.30 -37.01
CA ALA A 27 -4.70 -32.08 -36.41
C ALA A 27 -6.22 -32.12 -36.22
N VAL A 28 -6.98 -32.61 -37.21
CA VAL A 28 -8.44 -32.72 -37.12
C VAL A 28 -8.86 -33.73 -36.05
N MET A 29 -8.20 -34.89 -36.01
CA MET A 29 -8.48 -35.90 -34.98
C MET A 29 -8.18 -35.36 -33.58
N PHE A 30 -7.07 -34.64 -33.43
CA PHE A 30 -6.69 -34.01 -32.17
C PHE A 30 -7.70 -32.94 -31.74
N ARG A 31 -8.13 -32.06 -32.65
CA ARG A 31 -9.18 -31.06 -32.38
C ARG A 31 -10.48 -31.71 -31.90
N GLN A 32 -10.91 -32.77 -32.57
CA GLN A 32 -12.11 -33.51 -32.17
C GLN A 32 -11.96 -34.12 -30.77
N ALA A 33 -10.77 -34.64 -30.44
CA ALA A 33 -10.48 -35.16 -29.11
C ALA A 33 -10.58 -34.06 -28.04
N LEU A 34 -10.02 -32.87 -28.29
CA LEU A 34 -10.14 -31.71 -27.40
C LEU A 34 -11.60 -31.26 -27.19
N GLU A 35 -12.43 -31.39 -28.22
CA GLU A 35 -13.87 -31.11 -28.17
C GLU A 35 -14.69 -32.23 -27.49
N GLY A 36 -14.05 -33.28 -26.96
CA GLY A 36 -14.72 -34.44 -26.34
C GLY A 36 -15.46 -35.34 -27.34
N LYS A 37 -15.15 -35.26 -28.63
CA LYS A 37 -15.75 -36.07 -29.69
C LYS A 37 -14.90 -37.31 -29.97
N GLU A 38 -15.55 -38.36 -30.47
CA GLU A 38 -14.85 -39.54 -31.00
C GLU A 38 -14.00 -39.12 -32.22
N PRO A 39 -12.66 -39.28 -32.17
CA PRO A 39 -11.78 -38.84 -33.26
C PRO A 39 -12.01 -39.63 -34.55
N LYS A 40 -12.29 -38.92 -35.64
CA LYS A 40 -12.51 -39.45 -36.98
C LYS A 40 -11.57 -38.74 -37.96
N PRO A 41 -10.69 -39.49 -38.66
CA PRO A 41 -9.79 -38.89 -39.64
C PRO A 41 -10.57 -38.32 -40.84
N LEU A 42 -9.97 -37.37 -41.56
CA LEU A 42 -10.52 -36.93 -42.85
C LEU A 42 -10.39 -38.02 -43.91
N VAL A 43 -9.34 -38.84 -43.82
CA VAL A 43 -9.07 -39.98 -44.69
C VAL A 43 -8.59 -41.16 -43.85
N GLU A 44 -9.26 -42.30 -44.00
CA GLU A 44 -8.88 -43.55 -43.34
C GLU A 44 -7.44 -43.97 -43.67
N GLN A 45 -6.72 -44.48 -42.69
CA GLN A 45 -5.30 -44.85 -42.84
C GLN A 45 -5.07 -45.85 -43.99
N ALA A 46 -5.99 -46.80 -44.18
CA ALA A 46 -5.92 -47.77 -45.27
C ALA A 46 -6.06 -47.11 -46.65
N GLN A 47 -6.86 -46.05 -46.76
CA GLN A 47 -7.01 -45.28 -47.99
C GLN A 47 -5.79 -44.40 -48.25
N LEU A 48 -5.24 -43.77 -47.21
CA LEU A 48 -4.02 -42.98 -47.32
C LEU A 48 -2.82 -43.84 -47.78
N ARG A 49 -2.65 -45.05 -47.22
CA ARG A 49 -1.62 -46.00 -47.66
C ARG A 49 -1.73 -46.35 -49.14
N LYS A 50 -2.96 -46.52 -49.67
CA LYS A 50 -3.19 -46.75 -51.10
C LYS A 50 -2.74 -45.55 -51.93
N MET A 51 -2.98 -44.33 -51.45
CA MET A 51 -2.56 -43.10 -52.14
C MET A 51 -1.03 -42.96 -52.14
N ILE A 52 -0.37 -43.25 -51.01
CA ILE A 52 1.10 -43.23 -50.89
C ILE A 52 1.76 -44.21 -51.84
N ASN A 53 1.22 -45.42 -51.99
CA ASN A 53 1.74 -46.44 -52.92
C ASN A 53 1.69 -46.02 -54.40
N THR A 54 1.02 -44.90 -54.73
CA THR A 54 1.03 -44.34 -56.10
C THR A 54 2.23 -43.43 -56.38
N ILE A 55 3.00 -43.05 -55.34
CA ILE A 55 4.26 -42.32 -55.50
C ILE A 55 5.31 -43.27 -56.08
N THR A 56 5.71 -43.01 -57.33
CA THR A 56 6.76 -43.78 -58.03
C THR A 56 8.07 -43.00 -58.15
N ASP A 57 8.03 -41.68 -58.00
CA ASP A 57 9.21 -40.81 -57.99
C ASP A 57 9.87 -40.79 -56.60
N ARG A 58 11.18 -41.07 -56.58
CA ARG A 58 12.00 -41.08 -55.36
C ARG A 58 12.02 -39.72 -54.68
N GLN A 59 12.06 -38.62 -55.42
CA GLN A 59 12.11 -37.27 -54.85
C GLN A 59 10.79 -36.94 -54.12
N GLN A 60 9.65 -37.29 -54.70
CA GLN A 60 8.35 -37.16 -54.04
C GLN A 60 8.25 -38.05 -52.79
N GLY A 61 8.79 -39.27 -52.82
CA GLY A 61 8.85 -40.13 -51.64
C GLY A 61 9.68 -39.52 -50.50
N GLN A 62 10.81 -38.88 -50.81
CA GLN A 62 11.64 -38.18 -49.83
C GLN A 62 10.90 -36.98 -49.22
N ILE A 63 10.19 -36.19 -50.03
CA ILE A 63 9.38 -35.06 -49.53
C ILE A 63 8.29 -35.57 -48.58
N TYR A 64 7.56 -36.63 -48.95
CA TYR A 64 6.55 -37.21 -48.08
C TYR A 64 7.13 -37.66 -46.73
N ASN A 65 8.27 -38.37 -46.76
CA ASN A 65 8.95 -38.81 -45.54
C ASN A 65 9.39 -37.62 -44.65
N GLY A 66 9.74 -36.48 -45.24
CA GLY A 66 10.01 -35.26 -44.48
C GLY A 66 8.81 -34.78 -43.65
N TYR A 67 7.60 -34.81 -44.22
CA TYR A 67 6.36 -34.52 -43.49
C TYR A 67 6.07 -35.57 -42.39
N ILE A 68 6.48 -36.82 -42.58
CA ILE A 68 6.40 -37.85 -41.53
C ILE A 68 7.36 -37.54 -40.39
N SER A 69 8.56 -37.03 -40.66
CA SER A 69 9.47 -36.57 -39.60
C SER A 69 8.88 -35.42 -38.79
N ILE A 70 8.06 -34.54 -39.39
CA ILE A 70 7.29 -33.53 -38.66
C ILE A 70 6.25 -34.18 -37.74
N HIS A 71 5.50 -35.18 -38.23
CA HIS A 71 4.53 -35.92 -37.43
C HIS A 71 5.21 -36.54 -36.20
N GLU A 72 6.30 -37.28 -36.41
CA GLU A 72 7.06 -37.94 -35.34
C GLU A 72 7.61 -36.94 -34.33
N TRP A 73 8.20 -35.84 -34.82
CA TRP A 73 8.68 -34.73 -33.98
C TRP A 73 7.54 -34.17 -33.13
N LEU A 74 6.37 -33.92 -33.73
CA LEU A 74 5.21 -33.38 -33.04
C LEU A 74 4.70 -34.33 -31.95
N SER A 75 4.59 -35.63 -32.23
CA SER A 75 4.15 -36.62 -31.25
C SER A 75 5.04 -36.68 -30.00
N ILE A 76 6.35 -36.46 -30.16
CA ILE A 76 7.29 -36.43 -29.03
C ILE A 76 7.22 -35.07 -28.32
N ARG A 77 7.34 -33.97 -29.09
CA ARG A 77 7.46 -32.61 -28.53
C ARG A 77 6.18 -32.11 -27.89
N TYR A 78 5.01 -32.53 -28.38
CA TYR A 78 3.73 -32.23 -27.72
C TYR A 78 3.69 -32.77 -26.29
N ASN A 79 4.16 -34.00 -26.07
CA ASN A 79 4.18 -34.59 -24.72
C ASN A 79 5.17 -33.86 -23.81
N ILE A 80 6.34 -33.46 -24.33
CA ILE A 80 7.31 -32.65 -23.58
C ILE A 80 6.70 -31.30 -23.22
N ALA A 81 6.08 -30.60 -24.16
CA ALA A 81 5.42 -29.33 -23.92
C ALA A 81 4.28 -29.45 -22.91
N GLN A 82 3.50 -30.54 -22.93
CA GLN A 82 2.51 -30.83 -21.89
C GLN A 82 3.15 -31.03 -20.50
N THR A 83 4.28 -31.71 -20.42
CA THR A 83 5.04 -31.83 -19.15
C THR A 83 5.51 -30.46 -18.67
N GLN A 84 6.03 -29.61 -19.56
CA GLN A 84 6.45 -28.25 -19.21
C GLN A 84 5.27 -27.38 -18.76
N LEU A 85 4.10 -27.53 -19.38
CA LEU A 85 2.88 -26.86 -18.93
C LEU A 85 2.48 -27.26 -17.51
N GLN A 86 2.55 -28.56 -17.20
CA GLN A 86 2.28 -29.06 -15.85
C GLN A 86 3.33 -28.58 -14.84
N GLN A 87 4.61 -28.54 -15.24
CA GLN A 87 5.68 -28.01 -14.39
C GLN A 87 5.46 -26.53 -14.08
N ALA A 88 5.21 -25.69 -15.09
CA ALA A 88 4.90 -24.27 -14.88
C ALA A 88 3.73 -24.08 -13.89
N GLN A 89 2.66 -24.87 -14.04
CA GLN A 89 1.52 -24.81 -13.11
C GLN A 89 1.89 -25.21 -11.68
N LEU A 90 2.71 -26.26 -11.52
CA LEU A 90 3.18 -26.73 -10.22
C LEU A 90 4.06 -25.68 -9.55
N GLN A 91 5.03 -25.12 -10.27
CA GLN A 91 5.97 -24.16 -9.71
C GLN A 91 5.31 -22.83 -9.35
N TYR A 92 4.38 -22.34 -10.18
CA TYR A 92 3.52 -21.23 -9.76
C TYR A 92 2.80 -21.53 -8.44
N ARG A 93 2.22 -22.72 -8.30
CA ARG A 93 1.51 -23.09 -7.07
C ARG A 93 2.43 -23.11 -5.86
N THR A 94 3.66 -23.60 -6.01
CA THR A 94 4.69 -23.58 -4.96
C THR A 94 4.99 -22.15 -4.52
N LEU A 95 5.31 -21.25 -5.45
CA LEU A 95 5.62 -19.85 -5.16
C LEU A 95 4.44 -19.12 -4.53
N ALA A 96 3.24 -19.27 -5.12
CA ALA A 96 2.03 -18.63 -4.62
C ALA A 96 1.65 -19.13 -3.22
N ALA A 97 1.87 -20.41 -2.90
CA ALA A 97 1.55 -20.97 -1.58
C ALA A 97 2.26 -20.23 -0.45
N TYR A 98 3.59 -20.02 -0.56
CA TYR A 98 4.36 -19.27 0.44
C TYR A 98 3.81 -17.86 0.67
N VAL A 99 3.51 -17.14 -0.42
CA VAL A 99 2.96 -15.78 -0.33
C VAL A 99 1.55 -15.79 0.27
N THR A 100 0.69 -16.72 -0.12
CA THR A 100 -0.68 -16.81 0.42
C THR A 100 -0.70 -17.22 1.89
N ASP A 101 0.18 -18.13 2.31
CA ASP A 101 0.32 -18.55 3.70
C ASP A 101 0.82 -17.38 4.54
N ALA A 102 1.82 -16.64 4.05
CA ALA A 102 2.29 -15.43 4.71
C ALA A 102 1.22 -14.33 4.81
N ILE A 103 0.37 -14.16 3.78
CA ILE A 103 -0.81 -13.27 3.86
C ILE A 103 -1.76 -13.73 4.98
N PHE A 104 -2.00 -15.03 5.11
CA PHE A 104 -2.86 -15.56 6.16
C PHE A 104 -2.25 -15.29 7.55
N ALA A 105 -0.97 -15.56 7.72
CA ALA A 105 -0.26 -15.27 8.97
C ALA A 105 -0.28 -13.78 9.30
N GLU A 106 -0.08 -12.91 8.32
CA GLU A 106 -0.16 -11.46 8.49
C GLU A 106 -1.56 -10.99 8.93
N ASN A 107 -2.62 -11.62 8.43
CA ASN A 107 -3.98 -11.34 8.91
C ASN A 107 -4.14 -11.68 10.41
N VAL A 108 -3.44 -12.71 10.91
CA VAL A 108 -3.43 -13.05 12.34
C VAL A 108 -2.69 -11.99 13.16
N TYR A 109 -1.52 -11.53 12.71
CA TYR A 109 -0.80 -10.41 13.35
C TYR A 109 -1.69 -9.17 13.43
N ARG A 110 -2.31 -8.79 12.31
CA ARG A 110 -3.23 -7.65 12.24
C ARG A 110 -4.44 -7.80 13.17
N TYR A 111 -5.03 -8.98 13.24
CA TYR A 111 -6.15 -9.23 14.14
C TYR A 111 -5.72 -9.03 15.61
N ILE A 112 -4.52 -9.49 15.98
CA ILE A 112 -3.98 -9.33 17.32
C ILE A 112 -3.73 -7.84 17.63
N GLU A 113 -3.23 -7.06 16.66
CA GLU A 113 -3.06 -5.60 16.80
C GLU A 113 -4.39 -4.82 16.93
N GLN A 114 -5.52 -5.42 16.53
CA GLN A 114 -6.85 -4.83 16.73
C GLN A 114 -7.43 -5.10 18.12
N LEU A 115 -6.79 -5.96 18.92
CA LEU A 115 -7.21 -6.23 20.28
C LEU A 115 -6.85 -5.05 21.21
N PRO A 116 -7.57 -4.88 22.34
CA PRO A 116 -7.14 -3.96 23.38
C PRO A 116 -5.78 -4.38 23.96
N ALA A 117 -5.06 -3.42 24.54
CA ALA A 117 -3.87 -3.73 25.31
C ALA A 117 -4.28 -4.54 26.56
N ILE A 118 -3.78 -5.77 26.67
CA ILE A 118 -4.06 -6.62 27.83
C ILE A 118 -2.98 -6.36 28.89
N MET A 119 -3.41 -5.97 30.09
CA MET A 119 -2.52 -5.66 31.20
C MET A 119 -3.04 -6.26 32.50
N THR A 120 -2.17 -6.45 33.49
CA THR A 120 -2.66 -6.62 34.87
C THR A 120 -2.95 -5.27 35.49
N GLU A 121 -3.74 -5.26 36.58
CA GLU A 121 -4.01 -4.03 37.34
C GLU A 121 -2.72 -3.35 37.83
N LYS A 122 -1.71 -4.15 38.22
CA LYS A 122 -0.39 -3.63 38.61
C LYS A 122 0.31 -2.98 37.42
N GLN A 123 0.37 -3.68 36.28
CA GLN A 123 1.02 -3.19 35.06
C GLN A 123 0.38 -1.89 34.55
N TYR A 124 -0.94 -1.78 34.61
CA TYR A 124 -1.66 -0.55 34.26
C TYR A 124 -1.24 0.63 35.14
N ARG A 125 -1.20 0.45 36.47
CA ARG A 125 -0.77 1.51 37.40
C ARG A 125 0.67 1.92 37.18
N ASP A 126 1.57 0.95 36.98
CA ASP A 126 2.98 1.22 36.73
C ASP A 126 3.16 1.96 35.39
N ALA A 127 2.40 1.59 34.35
CA ALA A 127 2.39 2.29 33.07
C ALA A 127 1.84 3.72 33.21
N ARG A 128 0.77 3.92 34.00
CA ARG A 128 0.25 5.28 34.30
C ARG A 128 1.29 6.15 34.98
N GLU A 129 1.96 5.63 35.99
CA GLU A 129 3.00 6.37 36.72
C GLU A 129 4.19 6.70 35.80
N ALA A 130 4.64 5.74 34.99
CA ALA A 130 5.73 5.93 34.05
C ALA A 130 5.39 6.93 32.93
N GLY A 131 4.20 6.80 32.31
CA GLY A 131 3.72 7.70 31.27
C GLY A 131 3.56 9.12 31.77
N LEU A 132 2.91 9.30 32.94
CA LEU A 132 2.79 10.60 33.58
C LEU A 132 4.18 11.21 33.86
N LYS A 133 5.12 10.42 34.38
CA LYS A 133 6.48 10.90 34.62
C LYS A 133 7.20 11.30 33.32
N LYS A 134 7.09 10.50 32.26
CA LYS A 134 7.67 10.82 30.94
C LYS A 134 7.07 12.10 30.34
N TRP A 135 5.80 12.37 30.63
CA TRP A 135 5.15 13.57 30.14
C TRP A 135 5.56 14.81 30.93
N LEU A 136 5.67 14.72 32.26
CA LEU A 136 6.03 15.85 33.14
C LEU A 136 7.53 16.23 33.11
N TYR A 137 8.40 15.32 32.68
CA TYR A 137 9.85 15.46 32.75
C TYR A 137 10.51 15.06 31.43
N ASP A 138 11.62 15.72 31.07
CA ASP A 138 12.49 15.29 29.97
C ASP A 138 13.29 14.02 30.32
N GLU A 139 13.91 13.41 29.31
CA GLU A 139 14.65 12.15 29.45
C GLU A 139 15.80 12.23 30.47
N ASP A 140 16.41 13.41 30.61
CA ASP A 140 17.47 13.69 31.58
C ASP A 140 16.94 13.94 33.01
N GLY A 141 15.61 13.94 33.18
CA GLY A 141 14.91 14.21 34.43
C GLY A 141 14.66 15.69 34.71
N THR A 142 14.95 16.59 33.76
CA THR A 142 14.61 18.01 33.87
C THR A 142 13.09 18.20 33.84
N GLU A 143 12.56 19.10 34.68
CA GLU A 143 11.14 19.43 34.68
C GLU A 143 10.77 20.20 33.42
N ARG A 144 9.74 19.72 32.73
CA ARG A 144 9.07 20.50 31.67
C ARG A 144 8.23 21.60 32.29
N GLY A 145 7.88 22.59 31.49
CA GLY A 145 7.07 23.68 31.98
C GLY A 145 6.43 24.54 30.90
N ASP A 146 5.39 25.26 31.29
CA ASP A 146 4.75 26.29 30.47
C ASP A 146 5.44 27.63 30.76
N SER A 147 5.81 28.39 29.73
CA SER A 147 6.16 29.80 29.89
C SER A 147 4.98 30.59 30.46
N LEU A 148 5.21 31.80 30.95
CA LEU A 148 4.11 32.66 31.41
C LEU A 148 3.11 32.92 30.27
N ALA A 149 3.57 33.10 29.05
CA ALA A 149 2.72 33.29 27.88
C ALA A 149 1.83 32.05 27.63
N ALA A 150 2.40 30.85 27.62
CA ALA A 150 1.66 29.60 27.47
C ALA A 150 0.66 29.38 28.62
N LEU A 151 1.03 29.73 29.86
CA LEU A 151 0.14 29.62 31.01
C LEU A 151 -1.06 30.59 30.91
N ILE A 152 -0.85 31.79 30.37
CA ILE A 152 -1.93 32.76 30.10
C ILE A 152 -2.87 32.19 29.04
N GLU A 153 -2.35 31.67 27.94
CA GLU A 153 -3.12 31.02 26.88
C GLU A 153 -3.98 29.88 27.42
N ARG A 154 -3.38 29.00 28.22
CA ARG A 154 -4.08 27.90 28.90
C ARG A 154 -5.25 28.39 29.75
N GLY A 155 -5.05 29.47 30.50
CA GLY A 155 -6.12 30.11 31.29
C GLY A 155 -7.24 30.65 30.41
N ILE A 156 -6.89 31.28 29.28
CA ILE A 156 -7.86 31.76 28.28
C ILE A 156 -8.69 30.59 27.75
N ASN A 157 -8.04 29.53 27.26
CA ASN A 157 -8.71 28.35 26.70
C ASN A 157 -9.63 27.67 27.71
N PHE A 158 -9.14 27.46 28.93
CA PHE A 158 -9.94 26.87 30.01
C PHE A 158 -11.22 27.67 30.27
N TYR A 159 -11.11 28.99 30.43
CA TYR A 159 -12.28 29.82 30.71
C TYR A 159 -13.18 30.02 29.50
N THR A 160 -12.66 30.03 28.28
CA THR A 160 -13.45 30.05 27.04
C THR A 160 -14.29 28.77 26.91
N LYS A 161 -13.67 27.59 27.08
CA LYS A 161 -14.38 26.29 27.13
C LYS A 161 -15.41 26.25 28.26
N GLN A 162 -15.09 26.82 29.42
CA GLN A 162 -16.03 26.90 30.54
C GLN A 162 -17.24 27.82 30.24
N LEU A 163 -17.06 28.94 29.53
CA LEU A 163 -18.18 29.79 29.12
C LEU A 163 -19.16 29.05 28.20
N GLN A 164 -18.65 28.18 27.32
CA GLN A 164 -19.47 27.39 26.40
C GLN A 164 -20.19 26.24 27.12
N THR A 165 -19.45 25.47 27.91
CA THR A 165 -19.96 24.24 28.55
C THR A 165 -20.74 24.51 29.85
N ASN A 166 -20.42 25.60 30.55
CA ASN A 166 -20.95 25.92 31.88
C ASN A 166 -21.25 27.43 32.05
N PRO A 167 -22.07 28.07 31.20
CA PRO A 167 -22.26 29.53 31.12
C PRO A 167 -22.80 30.20 32.40
N ALA A 168 -23.41 29.41 33.29
CA ALA A 168 -23.95 29.87 34.56
C ALA A 168 -22.88 30.04 35.66
N LYS A 169 -21.72 29.37 35.54
CA LYS A 169 -20.65 29.47 36.54
C LYS A 169 -19.97 30.85 36.47
N PRO A 170 -19.46 31.37 37.61
CA PRO A 170 -18.62 32.56 37.61
C PRO A 170 -17.40 32.35 36.73
N ASN A 171 -17.12 33.30 35.84
CA ASN A 171 -16.03 33.21 34.88
C ASN A 171 -15.46 34.62 34.62
N PRO A 172 -14.12 34.81 34.70
CA PRO A 172 -13.49 36.13 34.56
C PRO A 172 -13.65 36.72 33.16
N LEU A 173 -13.81 35.88 32.13
CA LEU A 173 -13.91 36.32 30.74
C LEU A 173 -15.33 36.74 30.33
N LYS A 174 -16.35 36.55 31.19
CA LYS A 174 -17.76 36.80 30.83
C LYS A 174 -18.04 38.25 30.40
N ALA A 175 -17.45 39.22 31.08
CA ALA A 175 -17.60 40.64 30.74
C ALA A 175 -16.80 40.99 29.48
N ILE A 176 -15.60 40.43 29.34
CA ILE A 176 -14.70 40.63 28.19
C ILE A 176 -15.35 40.07 26.93
N ARG A 177 -15.89 38.84 26.96
CA ARG A 177 -16.67 38.25 25.87
C ARG A 177 -17.78 39.18 25.37
N LYS A 178 -18.60 39.71 26.30
CA LYS A 178 -19.70 40.61 25.93
C LYS A 178 -19.20 41.85 25.20
N LYS A 179 -18.01 42.35 25.56
CA LYS A 179 -17.38 43.49 24.91
C LYS A 179 -16.76 43.09 23.56
N TYR A 180 -15.97 42.04 23.53
CA TYR A 180 -15.20 41.61 22.35
C TYR A 180 -16.08 41.12 21.20
N ILE A 181 -17.30 40.63 21.45
CA ILE A 181 -18.30 40.36 20.41
C ILE A 181 -18.73 41.64 19.67
N ALA A 182 -18.56 42.82 20.27
CA ALA A 182 -18.91 44.09 19.64
C ALA A 182 -17.70 44.83 19.06
N GLU A 183 -16.49 44.30 19.22
CA GLU A 183 -15.25 44.95 18.78
C GLU A 183 -14.65 44.20 17.59
N PRO A 184 -14.39 44.88 16.46
CA PRO A 184 -13.70 44.26 15.34
C PRO A 184 -12.23 44.00 15.70
N VAL A 185 -11.68 42.91 15.14
CA VAL A 185 -10.24 42.66 15.20
C VAL A 185 -9.49 43.64 14.28
N LYS A 186 -8.33 44.13 14.73
CA LYS A 186 -7.50 45.08 13.98
C LYS A 186 -6.08 44.60 13.71
N SER A 187 -5.64 43.55 14.39
CA SER A 187 -4.35 42.92 14.16
C SER A 187 -4.20 42.54 12.69
N ARG A 188 -3.13 43.05 12.08
CA ARG A 188 -2.78 42.72 10.70
C ARG A 188 -2.33 41.26 10.59
N LEU A 189 -1.60 40.77 11.59
CA LEU A 189 -1.14 39.39 11.67
C LEU A 189 -2.33 38.42 11.60
N ILE A 190 -3.37 38.67 12.39
CA ILE A 190 -4.59 37.86 12.37
C ILE A 190 -5.32 37.98 11.03
N LEU A 191 -5.57 39.21 10.55
CA LEU A 191 -6.38 39.44 9.36
C LEU A 191 -5.73 38.87 8.08
N GLU A 192 -4.41 38.91 7.95
CA GLU A 192 -3.70 38.35 6.79
C GLU A 192 -3.63 36.81 6.85
N GLY A 193 -3.56 36.21 8.05
CA GLY A 193 -3.49 34.76 8.22
C GLY A 193 -4.82 34.03 8.37
N TYR A 194 -5.93 34.75 8.61
CA TYR A 194 -7.20 34.16 9.05
C TYR A 194 -7.71 33.03 8.15
N ASN A 195 -7.78 33.26 6.84
CA ASN A 195 -8.35 32.29 5.92
C ASN A 195 -7.48 31.02 5.80
N GLU A 196 -6.17 31.15 5.99
CA GLU A 196 -5.27 30.00 6.00
C GLU A 196 -5.44 29.19 7.29
N VAL A 197 -5.43 29.86 8.45
CA VAL A 197 -5.64 29.25 9.77
C VAL A 197 -6.98 28.53 9.85
N MET A 198 -8.05 29.17 9.37
CA MET A 198 -9.41 28.64 9.45
C MET A 198 -9.75 27.66 8.30
N GLY A 199 -8.86 27.52 7.31
CA GLY A 199 -9.15 26.71 6.13
C GLY A 199 -10.28 27.26 5.25
N GLU A 200 -10.46 28.59 5.23
CA GLU A 200 -11.52 29.27 4.48
C GLU A 200 -11.06 29.55 3.05
N GLY A 201 -11.78 28.98 2.08
CA GLY A 201 -11.39 29.07 0.68
C GLY A 201 -12.40 28.44 -0.28
N TYR A 202 -11.94 28.23 -1.50
CA TYR A 202 -12.73 27.66 -2.58
C TYR A 202 -11.88 26.82 -3.52
N TYR A 203 -12.53 25.91 -4.24
CA TYR A 203 -11.91 25.16 -5.32
C TYR A 203 -12.17 25.83 -6.67
N THR A 204 -11.17 25.80 -7.56
CA THR A 204 -11.30 26.18 -8.97
C THR A 204 -11.12 24.95 -9.86
N ILE A 205 -11.94 24.80 -10.89
CA ILE A 205 -11.79 23.72 -11.89
C ILE A 205 -10.65 24.07 -12.85
N GLU A 206 -9.69 23.16 -13.04
CA GLU A 206 -8.52 23.38 -13.91
C GLU A 206 -8.79 23.04 -15.40
N ASP A 207 -9.97 23.39 -15.90
CA ASP A 207 -10.37 23.23 -17.32
C ASP A 207 -10.25 24.55 -18.10
N GLY A 208 -9.70 25.60 -17.47
CA GLY A 208 -9.60 26.95 -18.03
C GLY A 208 -10.90 27.76 -17.97
N SER A 209 -11.99 27.21 -17.43
CA SER A 209 -13.27 27.93 -17.29
C SER A 209 -13.28 28.96 -16.17
N GLY A 210 -12.37 28.83 -15.20
CA GLY A 210 -12.33 29.69 -14.01
C GLY A 210 -13.53 29.52 -13.07
N ARG A 211 -14.31 28.45 -13.22
CA ARG A 211 -15.46 28.14 -12.37
C ARG A 211 -15.00 27.82 -10.95
N ARG A 212 -15.64 28.45 -9.95
CA ARG A 212 -15.30 28.33 -8.54
C ARG A 212 -16.43 27.69 -7.74
N SER A 213 -16.08 26.88 -6.75
CA SER A 213 -17.04 26.16 -5.90
C SER A 213 -17.95 27.08 -5.09
N ASP A 214 -17.49 28.27 -4.72
CA ASP A 214 -18.22 29.25 -3.92
C ASP A 214 -19.20 30.11 -4.75
N THR A 215 -19.14 30.02 -6.09
CA THR A 215 -20.05 30.75 -7.00
C THR A 215 -21.24 29.92 -7.49
N MET A 216 -21.36 28.68 -6.99
CA MET A 216 -22.30 27.67 -7.48
C MET A 216 -23.02 27.02 -6.30
N THR A 217 -24.22 26.47 -6.51
CA THR A 217 -24.83 25.61 -5.48
C THR A 217 -24.07 24.30 -5.34
N SER A 218 -24.29 23.57 -4.24
CA SER A 218 -23.68 22.24 -4.05
C SER A 218 -24.04 21.27 -5.18
N GLU A 219 -25.26 21.32 -5.71
CA GLU A 219 -25.69 20.50 -6.86
C GLU A 219 -25.00 20.93 -8.16
N GLU A 220 -24.90 22.23 -8.41
CA GLU A 220 -24.22 22.78 -9.59
C GLU A 220 -22.72 22.44 -9.57
N TRP A 221 -22.07 22.57 -8.40
CA TRP A 221 -20.67 22.20 -8.21
C TRP A 221 -20.46 20.70 -8.45
N GLN A 222 -21.29 19.85 -7.83
CA GLN A 222 -21.21 18.40 -8.03
C GLN A 222 -21.38 18.03 -9.50
N GLU A 223 -22.36 18.61 -10.20
CA GLU A 223 -22.56 18.37 -11.63
C GLU A 223 -21.36 18.87 -12.47
N ALA A 224 -20.74 19.99 -12.07
CA ALA A 224 -19.58 20.57 -12.76
C ALA A 224 -18.31 19.72 -12.65
N ILE A 225 -18.10 19.06 -11.50
CA ILE A 225 -16.94 18.17 -11.26
C ILE A 225 -17.21 16.70 -11.62
N THR A 226 -18.46 16.33 -11.95
CA THR A 226 -18.80 14.95 -12.32
C THR A 226 -18.63 14.74 -13.83
N THR A 227 -17.57 14.04 -14.22
CA THR A 227 -17.31 13.70 -15.62
C THR A 227 -18.32 12.67 -16.19
N PRO A 228 -18.41 12.49 -17.51
CA PRO A 228 -19.17 11.40 -18.11
C PRO A 228 -18.75 10.00 -17.62
N ALA A 229 -17.45 9.79 -17.37
CA ALA A 229 -16.93 8.52 -16.88
C ALA A 229 -17.36 8.28 -15.43
N MET A 230 -17.33 9.30 -14.57
CA MET A 230 -17.87 9.24 -13.21
C MET A 230 -19.37 8.94 -13.21
N LYS A 231 -20.16 9.59 -14.08
CA LYS A 231 -21.60 9.31 -14.21
C LYS A 231 -21.87 7.85 -14.58
N LYS A 232 -21.07 7.31 -15.51
CA LYS A 232 -21.15 5.90 -15.88
C LYS A 232 -20.78 5.00 -14.70
N ALA A 233 -19.64 5.24 -14.06
CA ALA A 233 -19.20 4.46 -12.90
C ALA A 233 -20.24 4.46 -11.77
N LEU A 234 -20.81 5.63 -11.43
CA LEU A 234 -21.87 5.75 -10.43
C LEU A 234 -23.15 5.00 -10.81
N ARG A 235 -23.51 4.96 -12.10
CA ARG A 235 -24.64 4.15 -12.58
C ARG A 235 -24.35 2.66 -12.39
N ASP A 236 -23.17 2.22 -12.81
CA ASP A 236 -22.78 0.81 -12.77
C ASP A 236 -22.68 0.32 -11.31
N MET A 237 -22.11 1.14 -10.41
CA MET A 237 -22.06 0.87 -8.96
C MET A 237 -23.45 0.74 -8.31
N ARG A 238 -24.47 1.43 -8.84
CA ARG A 238 -25.85 1.41 -8.30
C ARG A 238 -26.70 0.27 -8.86
N ALA A 239 -26.15 -0.60 -9.71
CA ALA A 239 -26.88 -1.74 -10.24
C ALA A 239 -27.29 -2.71 -9.11
N THR A 240 -28.58 -3.05 -9.05
CA THR A 240 -29.18 -3.84 -7.95
C THR A 240 -29.19 -5.34 -8.20
N ASP A 241 -28.69 -5.80 -9.35
CA ASP A 241 -28.61 -7.22 -9.75
C ASP A 241 -27.35 -7.93 -9.22
N GLY A 242 -26.57 -7.25 -8.38
CA GLY A 242 -25.30 -7.73 -7.82
C GLY A 242 -24.07 -7.26 -8.60
N SER A 243 -24.21 -6.85 -9.87
CA SER A 243 -23.08 -6.39 -10.70
C SER A 243 -22.44 -5.11 -10.18
N GLY A 244 -23.22 -4.23 -9.53
CA GLY A 244 -22.69 -2.99 -8.95
C GLY A 244 -21.76 -3.23 -7.77
N THR A 245 -22.05 -4.23 -6.93
CA THR A 245 -21.17 -4.64 -5.83
C THR A 245 -19.85 -5.19 -6.36
N GLU A 246 -19.92 -6.07 -7.37
CA GLU A 246 -18.74 -6.64 -8.00
C GLU A 246 -17.86 -5.57 -8.65
N TYR A 247 -18.46 -4.65 -9.41
CA TYR A 247 -17.76 -3.53 -10.02
C TYR A 247 -17.05 -2.63 -8.99
N THR A 248 -17.73 -2.34 -7.87
CA THR A 248 -17.14 -1.55 -6.77
C THR A 248 -15.95 -2.27 -6.14
N GLN A 249 -16.08 -3.59 -5.92
CA GLN A 249 -14.99 -4.40 -5.38
C GLN A 249 -13.79 -4.43 -6.34
N GLN A 250 -14.03 -4.60 -7.65
CA GLN A 250 -12.95 -4.59 -8.65
C GLN A 250 -12.18 -3.27 -8.65
N ILE A 251 -12.86 -2.12 -8.58
CA ILE A 251 -12.18 -0.82 -8.48
C ILE A 251 -11.36 -0.72 -7.20
N ALA A 252 -11.95 -1.08 -6.05
CA ALA A 252 -11.26 -1.02 -4.77
C ALA A 252 -10.01 -1.92 -4.75
N THR A 253 -10.14 -3.15 -5.26
CA THR A 253 -9.02 -4.09 -5.40
C THR A 253 -7.95 -3.54 -6.33
N ARG A 254 -8.33 -2.94 -7.46
CA ARG A 254 -7.35 -2.37 -8.39
C ARG A 254 -6.58 -1.21 -7.79
N ARG A 255 -7.26 -0.28 -7.12
CA ARG A 255 -6.62 0.83 -6.39
C ARG A 255 -5.67 0.32 -5.30
N LEU A 256 -6.08 -0.71 -4.56
CA LEU A 256 -5.24 -1.33 -3.54
C LEU A 256 -3.96 -1.91 -4.18
N LEU A 257 -4.09 -2.63 -5.29
CA LEU A 257 -2.98 -3.23 -6.03
C LEU A 257 -2.01 -2.16 -6.56
N ASP A 258 -2.51 -1.14 -7.23
CA ASP A 258 -1.69 -0.11 -7.85
C ASP A 258 -0.91 0.68 -6.78
N ARG A 259 -1.54 1.01 -5.65
CA ARG A 259 -0.86 1.63 -4.50
C ARG A 259 0.20 0.71 -3.89
N ALA A 260 -0.13 -0.57 -3.72
CA ALA A 260 0.78 -1.54 -3.12
C ALA A 260 2.06 -1.73 -3.97
N LYS A 261 1.94 -1.68 -5.30
CA LYS A 261 3.08 -1.71 -6.23
C LYS A 261 4.01 -0.52 -6.04
N VAL A 262 3.48 0.71 -6.01
CA VAL A 262 4.28 1.93 -5.78
C VAL A 262 5.10 1.83 -4.49
N ILE A 263 4.48 1.33 -3.41
CA ILE A 263 5.15 1.19 -2.11
C ILE A 263 6.20 0.08 -2.14
N PHE A 264 5.91 -1.05 -2.79
CA PHE A 264 6.87 -2.15 -2.95
C PHE A 264 8.13 -1.71 -3.69
N GLU A 265 7.97 -0.86 -4.72
CA GLU A 265 9.04 -0.26 -5.53
C GLU A 265 9.82 0.85 -4.78
N GLY A 266 9.47 1.14 -3.53
CA GLY A 266 10.17 2.11 -2.67
C GLY A 266 9.52 3.49 -2.59
N GLY A 267 8.34 3.67 -3.18
CA GLY A 267 7.54 4.89 -3.04
C GLY A 267 6.93 5.04 -1.64
N THR A 268 6.60 6.28 -1.28
CA THR A 268 5.88 6.63 -0.05
C THR A 268 4.36 6.53 -0.25
N GLU A 269 3.58 6.59 0.85
CA GLU A 269 2.10 6.69 0.74
C GLU A 269 1.66 7.92 -0.06
N ARG A 270 2.42 9.03 0.04
CA ARG A 270 2.17 10.24 -0.77
C ARG A 270 2.40 9.97 -2.25
N ASP A 271 3.45 9.26 -2.62
CA ASP A 271 3.72 8.92 -4.02
C ASP A 271 2.63 7.97 -4.56
N ALA A 272 2.13 7.05 -3.73
CA ALA A 272 1.00 6.18 -4.07
C ALA A 272 -0.32 6.96 -4.21
N ASP A 273 -0.59 7.96 -3.35
CA ASP A 273 -1.72 8.87 -3.48
C ASP A 273 -1.63 9.66 -4.79
N GLU A 274 -0.46 10.24 -5.11
CA GLU A 274 -0.22 11.00 -6.34
C GLU A 274 -0.41 10.13 -7.60
N ALA A 275 0.13 8.92 -7.60
CA ALA A 275 -0.06 7.96 -8.68
C ALA A 275 -1.53 7.58 -8.88
N GLN A 276 -2.26 7.35 -7.79
CA GLN A 276 -3.70 7.05 -7.83
C GLN A 276 -4.50 8.24 -8.35
N HIS A 277 -4.23 9.45 -7.88
CA HIS A 277 -4.88 10.67 -8.35
C HIS A 277 -4.65 10.87 -9.86
N LYS A 278 -3.41 10.70 -10.33
CA LYS A 278 -3.07 10.76 -11.75
C LYS A 278 -3.86 9.74 -12.57
N ALA A 279 -3.90 8.48 -12.12
CA ALA A 279 -4.65 7.42 -12.80
C ALA A 279 -6.17 7.73 -12.85
N ASP A 280 -6.74 8.24 -11.76
CA ASP A 280 -8.14 8.65 -11.73
C ASP A 280 -8.41 9.83 -12.68
N TYR A 281 -7.50 10.79 -12.81
CA TYR A 281 -7.63 11.87 -13.81
C TYR A 281 -7.55 11.36 -15.25
N GLU A 282 -6.59 10.49 -15.56
CA GLU A 282 -6.43 9.91 -16.90
C GLU A 282 -7.63 9.02 -17.30
N ALA A 283 -8.22 8.32 -16.33
CA ALA A 283 -9.45 7.55 -16.52
C ALA A 283 -10.72 8.43 -16.57
N GLY A 284 -10.59 9.73 -16.32
CA GLY A 284 -11.70 10.66 -16.17
C GLY A 284 -12.56 10.37 -14.95
N LEU A 285 -12.08 9.63 -13.95
CA LEU A 285 -12.77 9.34 -12.69
C LEU A 285 -12.61 10.45 -11.64
N ALA A 286 -11.85 11.49 -11.96
CA ALA A 286 -11.75 12.71 -11.19
C ALA A 286 -11.65 13.93 -12.12
N THR A 287 -12.07 15.10 -11.62
CA THR A 287 -11.89 16.39 -12.29
C THR A 287 -10.79 17.17 -11.55
N PRO A 288 -9.73 17.62 -12.22
CA PRO A 288 -8.68 18.41 -11.58
C PRO A 288 -9.24 19.70 -10.99
N VAL A 289 -9.03 19.89 -9.69
CA VAL A 289 -9.44 21.07 -8.95
C VAL A 289 -8.28 21.58 -8.09
N LYS A 290 -8.20 22.89 -7.94
CA LYS A 290 -7.19 23.54 -7.12
C LYS A 290 -7.83 24.30 -5.96
N TRP A 291 -7.31 24.11 -4.76
CA TRP A 291 -7.71 24.87 -3.57
C TRP A 291 -7.08 26.26 -3.57
N HIS A 292 -7.85 27.27 -3.17
CA HIS A 292 -7.44 28.66 -2.99
C HIS A 292 -8.02 29.21 -1.69
N TYR A 293 -7.19 29.86 -0.87
CA TYR A 293 -7.68 30.66 0.25
C TYR A 293 -8.27 31.99 -0.25
N TYR A 294 -9.23 32.54 0.49
CA TYR A 294 -9.72 33.90 0.22
C TYR A 294 -8.63 34.93 0.51
N GLU A 295 -8.56 35.99 -0.30
CA GLU A 295 -7.56 37.06 -0.14
C GLU A 295 -7.84 37.98 1.06
N GLU A 296 -9.12 38.18 1.39
CA GLU A 296 -9.54 39.06 2.48
C GLU A 296 -10.26 38.22 3.55
N ALA A 297 -9.94 38.46 4.82
CA ALA A 297 -10.70 37.89 5.93
C ALA A 297 -12.11 38.50 6.01
N PRO A 298 -13.09 37.82 6.64
CA PRO A 298 -14.43 38.36 6.81
C PRO A 298 -14.42 39.74 7.50
N ALA A 299 -15.14 40.70 6.91
CA ALA A 299 -15.12 42.10 7.35
C ALA A 299 -15.78 42.33 8.72
N ASP A 300 -16.57 41.37 9.20
CA ASP A 300 -17.30 41.40 10.46
C ASP A 300 -16.63 40.59 11.57
N LEU A 301 -15.40 40.09 11.36
CA LEU A 301 -14.62 39.40 12.39
C LEU A 301 -14.48 40.26 13.65
N THR A 302 -14.92 39.69 14.76
CA THR A 302 -14.81 40.27 16.08
C THR A 302 -13.60 39.69 16.80
N LYS A 303 -13.12 40.41 17.82
CA LYS A 303 -12.07 39.89 18.70
C LYS A 303 -12.47 38.56 19.35
N TRP A 304 -13.76 38.37 19.64
CA TRP A 304 -14.19 37.13 20.29
C TRP A 304 -14.19 35.94 19.33
N ASP A 305 -14.41 36.15 18.04
CA ASP A 305 -14.32 35.07 17.04
C ASP A 305 -12.91 34.49 16.98
N ILE A 306 -11.88 35.34 17.12
CA ILE A 306 -10.48 34.91 17.18
C ILE A 306 -10.19 34.13 18.48
N VAL A 307 -10.73 34.58 19.61
CA VAL A 307 -10.58 33.87 20.89
C VAL A 307 -11.27 32.50 20.85
N GLU A 308 -12.43 32.39 20.21
CA GLU A 308 -13.15 31.11 20.05
C GLU A 308 -12.48 30.17 19.03
N ALA A 309 -11.83 30.72 18.01
CA ALA A 309 -11.04 29.95 17.05
C ALA A 309 -9.80 29.31 17.69
N GLY A 310 -9.18 29.99 18.67
CA GLY A 310 -7.98 29.52 19.36
C GLY A 310 -6.81 30.46 19.08
N LEU A 311 -6.30 31.14 20.12
CA LEU A 311 -5.25 32.15 19.94
C LEU A 311 -3.90 31.55 19.56
N MET A 312 -3.62 30.31 19.98
CA MET A 312 -2.41 29.59 19.60
C MET A 312 -2.23 29.44 18.08
N ASP A 313 -3.33 29.33 17.33
CA ASP A 313 -3.25 29.14 15.88
C ASP A 313 -2.85 30.42 15.13
N PHE A 314 -3.08 31.59 15.74
CA PHE A 314 -2.70 32.90 15.20
C PHE A 314 -1.36 33.42 15.75
N TYR A 315 -0.97 32.94 16.93
CA TYR A 315 0.23 33.37 17.67
C TYR A 315 1.07 32.16 18.06
N GLY A 316 1.41 31.33 17.07
CA GLY A 316 2.14 30.07 17.29
C GLY A 316 3.57 30.29 17.81
N GLY A 317 4.24 31.38 17.39
CA GLY A 317 5.57 31.74 17.90
C GLY A 317 5.53 32.11 19.38
N LEU A 318 4.47 32.79 19.82
CA LEU A 318 4.24 33.20 21.20
C LEU A 318 3.86 32.02 22.13
N PHE A 319 2.91 31.18 21.71
CA PHE A 319 2.28 30.20 22.61
C PHE A 319 2.80 28.77 22.44
N CYS A 320 3.25 28.38 21.26
CA CYS A 320 3.66 27.00 20.99
C CYS A 320 5.18 26.77 21.09
N GLY A 321 5.96 27.83 21.36
CA GLY A 321 7.42 27.72 21.49
C GLY A 321 8.08 27.21 20.20
N MET A 322 7.51 27.55 19.03
CA MET A 322 8.18 27.30 17.75
C MET A 322 9.56 27.97 17.76
N ASP A 323 10.54 27.43 17.02
CA ASP A 323 11.87 28.04 16.84
C ASP A 323 11.75 29.37 16.07
N VAL A 324 11.22 30.39 16.75
CA VAL A 324 11.13 31.78 16.29
C VAL A 324 12.23 32.59 16.94
N SER A 325 12.69 33.63 16.25
CA SER A 325 13.64 34.56 16.83
C SER A 325 13.02 35.32 18.00
N GLU A 326 13.85 35.76 18.95
CA GLU A 326 13.40 36.62 20.07
C GLU A 326 12.62 37.86 19.59
N GLY A 327 13.01 38.42 18.43
CA GLY A 327 12.32 39.55 17.82
C GLY A 327 10.93 39.20 17.29
N GLU A 328 10.73 38.01 16.70
CA GLU A 328 9.43 37.54 16.24
C GLU A 328 8.50 37.23 17.43
N TYR A 329 9.03 36.58 18.48
CA TYR A 329 8.29 36.35 19.73
C TYR A 329 7.79 37.67 20.33
N LEU A 330 8.65 38.68 20.43
CA LEU A 330 8.28 39.99 20.97
C LEU A 330 7.25 40.69 20.09
N ALA A 331 7.36 40.60 18.77
CA ALA A 331 6.40 41.19 17.85
C ALA A 331 5.00 40.56 18.00
N GLU A 332 4.93 39.22 18.09
CA GLU A 332 3.67 38.52 18.35
C GLU A 332 3.09 38.87 19.73
N LEU A 333 3.93 38.92 20.77
CA LEU A 333 3.50 39.30 22.12
C LEU A 333 2.95 40.74 22.16
N GLU A 334 3.62 41.68 21.49
CA GLU A 334 3.17 43.07 21.40
C GLU A 334 1.86 43.20 20.62
N ASP A 335 1.70 42.48 19.52
CA ASP A 335 0.44 42.45 18.75
C ASP A 335 -0.69 41.84 19.57
N PHE A 336 -0.46 40.68 20.20
CA PHE A 336 -1.41 40.02 21.10
C PHE A 336 -1.85 40.94 22.24
N LEU A 337 -0.91 41.61 22.92
CA LEU A 337 -1.24 42.53 24.00
C LEU A 337 -1.92 43.80 23.51
N THR A 338 -1.64 44.26 22.28
CA THR A 338 -2.35 45.39 21.68
C THR A 338 -3.81 45.05 21.39
N GLU A 339 -4.05 43.85 20.87
CA GLU A 339 -5.38 43.42 20.45
C GLU A 339 -6.24 42.90 21.63
N PHE A 340 -5.62 42.16 22.55
CA PHE A 340 -6.28 41.39 23.60
C PHE A 340 -5.85 41.72 25.03
N ARG A 341 -5.32 42.92 25.32
CA ARG A 341 -4.83 43.31 26.67
C ARG A 341 -5.74 42.90 27.82
N GLU A 342 -7.04 43.18 27.72
CA GLU A 342 -7.99 42.94 28.82
C GLU A 342 -8.16 41.44 29.12
N LEU A 343 -8.00 40.60 28.09
CA LEU A 343 -8.02 39.16 28.19
C LEU A 343 -6.79 38.67 28.97
N ALA A 344 -5.60 39.11 28.55
CA ALA A 344 -4.34 38.80 29.22
C ALA A 344 -4.35 39.28 30.68
N ASP A 345 -4.80 40.51 30.94
CA ASP A 345 -4.91 41.09 32.29
C ASP A 345 -5.84 40.31 33.20
N ALA A 346 -6.98 39.86 32.68
CA ALA A 346 -7.92 39.08 33.46
C ALA A 346 -7.34 37.73 33.89
N ILE A 347 -6.59 37.07 33.01
CA ILE A 347 -5.93 35.81 33.33
C ILE A 347 -4.72 36.03 34.23
N ILE A 348 -3.90 37.05 34.00
CA ILE A 348 -2.79 37.41 34.90
C ILE A 348 -3.30 37.66 36.32
N ALA A 349 -4.36 38.47 36.46
CA ALA A 349 -4.94 38.76 37.78
C ALA A 349 -5.51 37.50 38.44
N ASP A 350 -6.06 36.57 37.65
CA ASP A 350 -6.52 35.28 38.16
C ASP A 350 -5.36 34.39 38.61
N ILE A 351 -4.27 34.32 37.82
CA ILE A 351 -3.03 33.60 38.17
C ILE A 351 -2.43 34.16 39.47
N GLU A 352 -2.29 35.48 39.58
CA GLU A 352 -1.74 36.14 40.76
C GLU A 352 -2.56 35.83 42.02
N LYS A 353 -3.89 35.91 41.89
CA LYS A 353 -4.83 35.74 43.00
C LYS A 353 -4.95 34.29 43.45
N LEU A 354 -5.03 33.35 42.50
CA LEU A 354 -5.27 31.94 42.81
C LEU A 354 -3.98 31.19 43.12
N TYR A 355 -2.92 31.48 42.38
CA TYR A 355 -1.72 30.65 42.33
C TYR A 355 -0.47 31.35 42.89
N LEU A 356 -0.19 32.63 42.60
CA LEU A 356 1.03 33.26 43.17
C LEU A 356 0.89 33.67 44.64
N THR A 357 -0.17 34.42 44.96
CA THR A 357 -0.41 34.96 46.32
C THR A 357 -1.49 34.18 47.08
N GLY A 358 -2.16 33.27 46.38
CA GLY A 358 -3.26 32.46 46.90
C GLY A 358 -2.81 31.29 47.79
N LYS A 359 -3.79 30.44 48.14
CA LYS A 359 -3.53 29.24 48.97
C LYS A 359 -2.79 28.14 48.22
N LYS A 360 -2.80 28.18 46.88
CA LYS A 360 -2.15 27.21 45.99
C LYS A 360 -0.85 27.82 45.44
N GLN A 361 0.14 28.04 46.31
CA GLN A 361 1.39 28.73 45.94
C GLN A 361 2.11 28.01 44.79
N LEU A 362 2.05 28.62 43.61
CA LEU A 362 2.79 28.28 42.40
C LEU A 362 3.92 29.30 42.24
N GLN A 363 5.10 28.85 41.82
CA GLN A 363 6.24 29.70 41.49
C GLN A 363 6.89 29.19 40.20
N PRO A 364 7.47 30.08 39.38
CA PRO A 364 8.25 29.64 38.25
C PRO A 364 9.52 28.92 38.71
N LEU A 365 10.08 28.10 37.82
CA LEU A 365 11.36 27.43 38.02
C LEU A 365 12.46 28.45 38.33
N PRO A 366 13.33 28.17 39.32
CA PRO A 366 14.31 29.14 39.78
C PRO A 366 15.41 29.35 38.74
N VAL A 367 15.49 30.57 38.20
CA VAL A 367 16.61 30.99 37.35
C VAL A 367 17.75 31.49 38.22
N LYS A 368 18.97 30.96 38.02
CA LYS A 368 20.15 31.33 38.81
C LYS A 368 20.37 32.85 38.74
N GLY A 369 20.45 33.49 39.92
CA GLY A 369 20.66 34.94 40.03
C GLY A 369 19.38 35.79 40.05
N HIS A 370 18.21 35.20 39.82
CA HIS A 370 16.92 35.90 39.85
C HIS A 370 16.25 35.74 41.22
N LYS A 371 15.52 36.77 41.65
CA LYS A 371 14.69 36.71 42.86
C LYS A 371 13.38 35.97 42.54
N PRO A 372 12.74 35.34 43.53
CA PRO A 372 11.41 34.77 43.35
C PRO A 372 10.42 35.80 42.80
N LEU A 373 9.55 35.37 41.90
CA LEU A 373 8.55 36.21 41.28
C LEU A 373 7.56 36.70 42.35
N LYS A 374 7.41 38.02 42.48
CA LYS A 374 6.52 38.65 43.47
C LYS A 374 5.13 38.94 42.90
N ASP A 375 5.11 39.42 41.67
CA ASP A 375 3.94 39.78 40.91
C ASP A 375 4.31 39.69 39.43
N ILE A 376 3.34 39.36 38.58
CA ILE A 376 3.51 39.26 37.13
C ILE A 376 3.55 40.67 36.52
N ALA A 377 2.85 41.63 37.13
CA ALA A 377 2.76 43.00 36.64
C ALA A 377 4.12 43.72 36.52
N SER A 378 5.12 43.34 37.31
CA SER A 378 6.49 43.90 37.27
C SER A 378 7.47 43.15 36.36
N LEU A 379 7.04 42.03 35.76
CA LEU A 379 7.90 41.23 34.89
C LEU A 379 8.02 41.88 33.49
N PRO A 380 9.25 42.15 32.99
CA PRO A 380 9.47 42.59 31.61
C PRO A 380 8.89 41.62 30.58
N LEU A 381 8.38 42.12 29.46
CA LEU A 381 7.76 41.28 28.42
C LEU A 381 8.75 40.27 27.81
N GLU A 382 10.01 40.67 27.66
CA GLU A 382 11.12 39.82 27.23
C GLU A 382 11.38 38.61 28.15
N ASP A 383 11.00 38.71 29.43
CA ASP A 383 11.15 37.62 30.41
C ASP A 383 9.94 36.67 30.45
N TRP A 384 8.86 36.93 29.70
CA TRP A 384 7.66 36.08 29.75
C TRP A 384 7.91 34.67 29.19
N SER A 385 8.76 34.55 28.16
CA SER A 385 9.14 33.26 27.56
C SER A 385 10.03 32.44 28.49
N SER A 386 10.95 33.10 29.20
CA SER A 386 11.93 32.47 30.09
C SER A 386 11.39 32.21 31.51
N THR A 387 10.26 32.83 31.88
CA THR A 387 9.56 32.57 33.15
C THR A 387 8.69 31.33 33.02
N VAL A 388 9.29 30.17 33.31
CA VAL A 388 8.68 28.85 33.09
C VAL A 388 8.10 28.27 34.39
N PHE A 389 6.88 27.76 34.35
CA PHE A 389 6.20 27.08 35.44
C PHE A 389 6.23 25.57 35.25
N SER A 390 6.74 24.84 36.24
CA SER A 390 6.87 23.38 36.20
C SER A 390 5.53 22.69 35.95
N TRP A 391 5.48 21.84 34.93
CA TRP A 391 4.34 20.95 34.66
C TRP A 391 4.02 20.07 35.87
N GLY A 392 5.03 19.66 36.65
CA GLY A 392 4.83 18.90 37.88
C GLY A 392 4.01 19.66 38.92
N ASP A 393 4.21 20.97 39.03
CA ASP A 393 3.43 21.81 39.94
C ASP A 393 2.07 22.19 39.35
N LEU A 394 1.98 22.44 38.04
CA LEU A 394 0.70 22.61 37.34
C LEU A 394 -0.23 21.40 37.54
N TYR A 395 0.32 20.20 37.44
CA TYR A 395 -0.37 18.93 37.69
C TYR A 395 -0.85 18.79 39.14
N LYS A 396 0.04 19.00 40.12
CA LYS A 396 -0.31 18.88 41.55
C LYS A 396 -1.41 19.86 41.96
N LEU A 397 -1.41 21.06 41.39
CA LEU A 397 -2.35 22.12 41.72
C LEU A 397 -3.60 22.12 40.86
N ASP A 398 -3.63 21.28 39.82
CA ASP A 398 -4.67 21.21 38.79
C ASP A 398 -4.97 22.59 38.20
N VAL A 399 -3.91 23.25 37.72
CA VAL A 399 -3.98 24.60 37.16
C VAL A 399 -4.75 24.52 35.85
N TYR A 400 -5.91 25.16 35.77
CA TYR A 400 -6.73 25.18 34.55
C TYR A 400 -7.05 23.80 33.95
N GLY A 401 -7.22 22.77 34.79
CA GLY A 401 -7.55 21.42 34.34
C GLY A 401 -6.37 20.60 33.82
N PHE A 402 -5.13 21.06 34.02
CA PHE A 402 -3.89 20.39 33.56
C PHE A 402 -3.81 18.92 33.95
N LYS A 403 -4.45 18.52 35.05
CA LYS A 403 -4.45 17.13 35.49
C LYS A 403 -5.16 16.21 34.50
N GLU A 404 -6.25 16.65 33.89
CA GLU A 404 -7.03 15.85 32.94
C GLU A 404 -6.19 15.55 31.69
N GLU A 405 -5.56 16.59 31.13
CA GLU A 405 -4.65 16.50 29.97
C GLU A 405 -3.45 15.57 30.22
N ALA A 406 -2.78 15.75 31.37
CA ALA A 406 -1.65 14.92 31.79
C ALA A 406 -1.99 13.43 31.93
N GLU A 407 -3.27 13.14 32.17
CA GLU A 407 -3.80 11.82 32.45
C GLU A 407 -4.50 11.17 31.26
N GLU A 408 -4.58 11.84 30.11
CA GLU A 408 -5.14 11.31 28.87
C GLU A 408 -4.40 10.06 28.38
N ASP A 409 -5.13 9.12 27.74
CA ASP A 409 -4.53 7.87 27.27
C ASP A 409 -3.44 8.09 26.20
N THR A 410 -3.59 9.12 25.36
CA THR A 410 -2.59 9.57 24.37
C THR A 410 -1.27 9.97 25.01
N THR A 411 -1.34 10.56 26.20
CA THR A 411 -0.19 10.95 27.02
C THR A 411 0.38 9.75 27.76
N ILE A 412 -0.48 9.03 28.48
CA ILE A 412 -0.06 7.98 29.41
C ILE A 412 0.49 6.75 28.69
N PHE A 413 -0.09 6.40 27.55
CA PHE A 413 0.23 5.21 26.79
C PHE A 413 0.92 5.53 25.45
N ASP A 414 1.61 6.66 25.37
CA ASP A 414 2.44 7.02 24.21
C ASP A 414 3.33 5.85 23.77
N GLY A 415 3.27 5.52 22.47
CA GLY A 415 3.92 4.36 21.87
C GLY A 415 3.18 3.02 22.03
N ASN A 416 2.05 2.96 22.74
CA ASN A 416 1.19 1.78 22.82
C ASN A 416 -0.13 2.04 22.08
N ARG A 417 -0.11 1.81 20.76
CA ARG A 417 -1.26 2.05 19.88
C ARG A 417 -2.51 1.29 20.30
N ARG A 418 -2.38 0.05 20.77
CA ARG A 418 -3.53 -0.75 21.23
C ARG A 418 -4.22 -0.08 22.42
N ALA A 419 -3.46 0.43 23.39
CA ALA A 419 -4.04 1.13 24.54
C ALA A 419 -4.75 2.42 24.11
N ILE A 420 -4.13 3.21 23.22
CA ILE A 420 -4.65 4.50 22.75
C ILE A 420 -5.90 4.34 21.89
N ILE A 421 -5.90 3.42 20.93
CA ILE A 421 -6.95 3.30 19.90
C ILE A 421 -8.02 2.26 20.27
N ASN A 422 -7.60 1.12 20.83
CA ASN A 422 -8.49 -0.02 21.07
C ASN A 422 -8.90 -0.15 22.55
N GLY A 423 -8.30 0.64 23.45
CA GLY A 423 -8.52 0.61 24.88
C GLY A 423 -7.72 -0.47 25.61
N ILE A 424 -8.01 -0.62 26.91
CA ILE A 424 -7.24 -1.47 27.82
C ILE A 424 -8.14 -2.53 28.47
N ALA A 425 -7.69 -3.77 28.45
CA ALA A 425 -8.33 -4.89 29.13
C ALA A 425 -7.53 -5.31 30.36
N ILE A 426 -8.11 -5.17 31.55
CA ILE A 426 -7.47 -5.58 32.81
C ILE A 426 -7.72 -7.08 33.07
N LEU A 427 -6.63 -7.85 33.06
CA LEU A 427 -6.66 -9.29 33.30
C LEU A 427 -6.94 -9.60 34.77
N ARG A 428 -8.03 -10.32 35.02
CA ARG A 428 -8.39 -10.88 36.33
C ARG A 428 -7.83 -12.31 36.47
N ALA A 429 -7.39 -12.67 37.68
CA ALA A 429 -6.99 -14.03 37.99
C ALA A 429 -8.16 -15.03 37.82
N SER A 430 -7.86 -16.25 37.36
CA SER A 430 -8.85 -17.32 37.28
C SER A 430 -9.25 -17.77 38.68
N ASP A 431 -10.56 -17.80 38.96
CA ASP A 431 -11.10 -18.29 40.25
C ASP A 431 -10.74 -19.77 40.49
N LEU A 432 -10.50 -20.56 39.42
CA LEU A 432 -10.11 -21.96 39.51
C LEU A 432 -8.65 -22.14 39.92
N LEU A 433 -7.75 -21.31 39.39
CA LEU A 433 -6.31 -21.45 39.59
C LEU A 433 -5.78 -20.50 40.67
N GLY A 434 -6.58 -19.52 41.12
CA GLY A 434 -6.13 -18.42 41.97
C GLY A 434 -5.08 -17.52 41.31
N ARG A 435 -4.77 -17.75 40.03
CA ARG A 435 -3.75 -17.04 39.22
C ARG A 435 -4.12 -17.10 37.73
N SER A 436 -3.44 -16.32 36.90
CA SER A 436 -3.42 -16.55 35.46
C SER A 436 -2.05 -17.11 35.06
N PRO A 437 -1.99 -18.14 34.19
CA PRO A 437 -0.73 -18.66 33.67
C PRO A 437 -0.02 -17.68 32.73
N ARG A 438 -0.70 -16.60 32.31
CA ARG A 438 -0.17 -15.53 31.47
C ARG A 438 0.32 -14.34 32.28
N ILE A 439 0.70 -14.55 33.54
CA ILE A 439 1.28 -13.53 34.41
C ILE A 439 2.68 -13.97 34.82
N ASN A 440 3.69 -13.14 34.57
CA ASN A 440 5.08 -13.42 34.96
C ASN A 440 5.35 -13.12 36.44
N GLU A 441 6.59 -13.37 36.88
CA GLU A 441 7.02 -13.14 38.27
C GLU A 441 6.92 -11.68 38.73
N ARG A 442 6.97 -10.72 37.80
CA ARG A 442 6.78 -9.29 38.10
C ARG A 442 5.30 -8.91 38.26
N GLY A 443 4.40 -9.84 38.00
CA GLY A 443 2.96 -9.62 38.03
C GLY A 443 2.41 -8.98 36.75
N TYR A 444 3.13 -9.03 35.64
CA TYR A 444 2.71 -8.44 34.35
C TYR A 444 2.18 -9.50 33.41
N TYR A 445 1.26 -9.09 32.52
CA TYR A 445 0.74 -9.95 31.48
C TYR A 445 1.87 -10.31 30.49
N VAL A 446 1.86 -11.56 30.04
CA VAL A 446 2.72 -12.06 28.97
C VAL A 446 1.83 -12.53 27.83
N GLU A 447 1.92 -11.83 26.70
CA GLU A 447 1.23 -12.19 25.48
C GLU A 447 1.67 -13.59 25.02
N PRO A 448 0.73 -14.46 24.59
CA PRO A 448 1.11 -15.73 24.00
C PRO A 448 2.01 -15.51 22.79
N ASP A 449 3.17 -16.16 22.80
CA ASP A 449 4.02 -16.21 21.63
C ASP A 449 3.37 -17.08 20.54
N ILE A 450 2.96 -16.43 19.45
CA ILE A 450 2.35 -17.07 18.30
C ILE A 450 3.38 -17.47 17.24
N SER A 451 4.64 -17.04 17.36
CA SER A 451 5.67 -17.26 16.34
C SER A 451 5.80 -18.74 16.00
N ASN A 452 5.95 -19.60 17.01
CA ASN A 452 6.01 -21.06 16.83
C ASN A 452 4.75 -21.67 16.20
N THR A 453 3.58 -21.03 16.34
CA THR A 453 2.33 -21.52 15.72
C THR A 453 2.23 -21.10 14.26
N LEU A 454 2.83 -19.96 13.92
CA LEU A 454 2.78 -19.37 12.59
C LEU A 454 4.05 -19.62 11.76
N SER A 455 5.15 -20.08 12.35
CA SER A 455 6.48 -20.18 11.74
C SER A 455 6.51 -20.90 10.40
N ASN A 456 5.69 -21.94 10.25
CA ASN A 456 5.62 -22.74 9.02
C ASN A 456 4.78 -22.08 7.91
N PHE A 457 4.09 -20.98 8.24
CA PHE A 457 3.21 -20.22 7.37
C PHE A 457 3.67 -18.77 7.21
N THR A 458 4.80 -18.37 7.81
CA THR A 458 5.34 -17.01 7.76
C THR A 458 6.60 -16.94 6.92
N LEU A 459 6.96 -15.71 6.56
CA LEU A 459 8.26 -15.40 5.95
C LEU A 459 9.45 -15.67 6.89
N GLU A 460 9.20 -15.99 8.17
CA GLU A 460 10.24 -16.36 9.13
C GLU A 460 10.92 -17.66 8.76
N ALA A 461 10.27 -18.52 7.96
CA ALA A 461 10.86 -19.72 7.38
C ALA A 461 12.06 -19.43 6.44
N PHE A 462 12.22 -18.17 6.01
CA PHE A 462 13.32 -17.67 5.19
C PHE A 462 14.31 -16.82 6.00
N PHE A 463 14.25 -16.87 7.34
CA PHE A 463 15.29 -16.26 8.16
C PHE A 463 16.49 -17.20 8.25
N THR A 464 17.70 -16.64 8.25
CA THR A 464 18.95 -17.42 8.29
C THR A 464 19.07 -18.35 9.50
N GLU A 465 18.37 -18.00 10.58
CA GLU A 465 18.27 -18.74 11.84
C GLU A 465 17.21 -19.86 11.86
N ALA A 466 16.37 -19.96 10.82
CA ALA A 466 15.33 -21.00 10.72
C ALA A 466 15.93 -22.37 10.38
N GLU A 467 15.36 -23.44 10.95
CA GLU A 467 15.83 -24.83 10.77
C GLU A 467 15.82 -25.25 9.29
N ASP A 468 14.76 -24.90 8.57
CA ASP A 468 14.54 -25.27 7.17
C ASP A 468 14.94 -24.16 6.17
N TYR A 469 15.75 -23.17 6.60
CA TYR A 469 16.11 -22.01 5.76
C TYR A 469 16.67 -22.41 4.39
N ALA A 470 17.70 -23.26 4.37
CA ALA A 470 18.39 -23.64 3.14
C ALA A 470 17.47 -24.39 2.17
N ASP A 471 16.62 -25.27 2.69
CA ASP A 471 15.66 -26.03 1.89
C ASP A 471 14.57 -25.12 1.31
N ASN A 472 14.05 -24.17 2.10
CA ASN A 472 13.05 -23.22 1.62
C ASN A 472 13.58 -22.29 0.52
N VAL A 473 14.82 -21.80 0.68
CA VAL A 473 15.49 -20.99 -0.35
C VAL A 473 15.67 -21.79 -1.64
N ASP A 474 16.23 -23.00 -1.56
CA ASP A 474 16.43 -23.88 -2.72
C ASP A 474 15.10 -24.19 -3.44
N ILE A 475 14.03 -24.45 -2.69
CA ILE A 475 12.69 -24.69 -3.25
C ILE A 475 12.19 -23.45 -4.00
N VAL A 476 12.28 -22.25 -3.43
CA VAL A 476 11.77 -21.02 -4.07
C VAL A 476 12.58 -20.64 -5.29
N GLU A 477 13.90 -20.68 -5.20
CA GLU A 477 14.80 -20.40 -6.34
C GLU A 477 14.61 -21.41 -7.47
N THR A 478 14.57 -22.71 -7.14
CA THR A 478 14.32 -23.77 -8.12
C THR A 478 12.94 -23.64 -8.74
N ALA A 479 11.90 -23.33 -7.96
CA ALA A 479 10.56 -23.14 -8.47
C ALA A 479 10.48 -21.94 -9.43
N ARG A 480 11.09 -20.81 -9.06
CA ARG A 480 11.19 -19.62 -9.91
C ARG A 480 11.89 -19.93 -11.23
N GLN A 481 13.09 -20.50 -11.16
CA GLN A 481 13.87 -20.85 -12.35
C GLN A 481 13.12 -21.82 -13.26
N THR A 482 12.58 -22.89 -12.68
CA THR A 482 11.83 -23.91 -13.43
C THR A 482 10.56 -23.33 -14.05
N LEU A 483 9.87 -22.40 -13.38
CA LEU A 483 8.71 -21.70 -13.95
C LEU A 483 9.10 -20.87 -15.18
N ILE A 484 10.18 -20.09 -15.09
CA ILE A 484 10.71 -19.26 -16.17
C ILE A 484 11.12 -20.13 -17.37
N GLU A 485 11.90 -21.19 -17.12
CA GLU A 485 12.36 -22.13 -18.15
C GLU A 485 11.19 -22.86 -18.81
N SER A 486 10.22 -23.33 -18.03
CA SER A 486 9.02 -24.00 -18.55
C SER A 486 8.22 -23.04 -19.43
N TYR A 487 8.00 -21.80 -18.98
CA TYR A 487 7.29 -20.79 -19.75
C TYR A 487 8.03 -20.44 -21.05
N TYR A 488 9.35 -20.25 -21.01
CA TYR A 488 10.18 -20.05 -22.21
C TYR A 488 10.04 -21.22 -23.19
N HIS A 489 10.11 -22.46 -22.69
CA HIS A 489 9.93 -23.66 -23.50
C HIS A 489 8.57 -23.67 -24.20
N LEU A 490 7.48 -23.32 -23.50
CA LEU A 490 6.14 -23.28 -24.08
C LEU A 490 6.02 -22.24 -25.19
N LYS A 491 6.61 -21.04 -25.00
CA LYS A 491 6.69 -20.02 -26.07
C LYS A 491 7.46 -20.56 -27.26
N GLY A 492 8.61 -21.18 -27.01
CA GLY A 492 9.45 -21.80 -28.03
C GLY A 492 8.74 -22.87 -28.85
N TYR A 493 7.99 -23.73 -28.16
CA TYR A 493 7.21 -24.79 -28.76
C TYR A 493 6.07 -24.23 -29.62
N ASN A 494 5.32 -23.25 -29.10
CA ASN A 494 4.24 -22.61 -29.85
C ASN A 494 4.77 -21.89 -31.10
N LEU A 495 5.90 -21.17 -30.97
CA LEU A 495 6.57 -20.54 -32.11
C LEU A 495 7.06 -21.57 -33.13
N SER A 496 7.62 -22.70 -32.67
CA SER A 496 8.03 -23.80 -33.55
C SER A 496 6.87 -24.28 -34.40
N LEU A 497 5.67 -24.46 -33.81
CA LEU A 497 4.47 -24.84 -34.56
C LEU A 497 4.07 -23.79 -35.61
N GLU A 498 4.17 -22.51 -35.29
CA GLU A 498 3.86 -21.41 -36.22
C GLU A 498 4.82 -21.38 -37.41
N LEU A 499 6.13 -21.49 -37.13
CA LEU A 499 7.15 -21.52 -38.18
C LEU A 499 6.94 -22.73 -39.10
N ILE A 500 6.68 -23.91 -38.54
CA ILE A 500 6.42 -25.15 -39.31
C ILE A 500 5.13 -25.02 -40.13
N ALA A 501 4.04 -24.56 -39.50
CA ALA A 501 2.75 -24.38 -40.16
C ALA A 501 2.85 -23.43 -41.35
N ARG A 502 3.59 -22.32 -41.20
CA ARG A 502 3.86 -21.35 -42.26
C ARG A 502 4.77 -21.91 -43.34
N TYR A 503 5.89 -22.54 -42.97
CA TYR A 503 6.90 -22.97 -43.95
C TYR A 503 6.41 -24.12 -44.83
N TYR A 504 5.63 -25.05 -44.26
CA TYR A 504 5.18 -26.26 -44.95
C TYR A 504 3.74 -26.21 -45.47
N ASP A 505 3.06 -25.05 -45.34
CA ASP A 505 1.65 -24.83 -45.67
C ASP A 505 0.69 -25.79 -44.94
N VAL A 506 0.86 -25.92 -43.62
CA VAL A 506 0.01 -26.77 -42.75
C VAL A 506 -0.56 -25.96 -41.58
N PRO A 507 -1.47 -24.99 -41.85
CA PRO A 507 -1.99 -24.08 -40.83
C PRO A 507 -2.73 -24.78 -39.69
N ASP A 508 -3.33 -25.95 -39.94
CA ASP A 508 -4.05 -26.71 -38.91
C ASP A 508 -3.13 -27.23 -37.79
N MET A 509 -1.80 -27.23 -37.94
CA MET A 509 -0.85 -27.65 -36.90
C MET A 509 -0.84 -26.75 -35.65
N THR A 510 -1.33 -25.52 -35.73
CA THR A 510 -1.39 -24.63 -34.56
C THR A 510 -2.40 -25.12 -33.52
N VAL A 511 -3.28 -26.08 -33.84
CA VAL A 511 -4.17 -26.71 -32.86
C VAL A 511 -3.43 -27.40 -31.72
N PHE A 512 -2.15 -27.75 -31.92
CA PHE A 512 -1.31 -28.40 -30.90
C PHE A 512 -0.63 -27.41 -29.96
N GLN A 513 -0.84 -26.10 -30.12
CA GLN A 513 -0.25 -25.10 -29.24
C GLN A 513 -0.73 -25.28 -27.79
N MET A 514 0.16 -24.93 -26.86
CA MET A 514 -0.12 -24.90 -25.42
C MET A 514 -0.78 -23.60 -25.01
N ASP A 515 -1.65 -23.64 -24.00
CA ASP A 515 -2.26 -22.46 -23.39
C ASP A 515 -1.24 -21.72 -22.52
N ILE A 516 -0.53 -20.77 -23.15
CA ILE A 516 0.41 -19.89 -22.44
C ILE A 516 -0.30 -18.77 -21.69
N ALA A 517 -1.46 -18.31 -22.17
CA ALA A 517 -2.21 -17.23 -21.53
C ALA A 517 -2.64 -17.62 -20.11
N GLY A 518 -3.05 -18.87 -19.92
CA GLY A 518 -3.35 -19.40 -18.58
C GLY A 518 -2.14 -19.44 -17.63
N ILE A 519 -0.90 -19.46 -18.13
CA ILE A 519 0.32 -19.34 -17.32
C ILE A 519 0.65 -17.86 -17.07
N GLU A 520 0.55 -17.01 -18.07
CA GLU A 520 0.73 -15.56 -17.94
C GLU A 520 -0.22 -14.96 -16.89
N ASP A 521 -1.49 -15.35 -16.89
CA ASP A 521 -2.46 -14.93 -15.88
C ASP A 521 -2.07 -15.38 -14.46
N LYS A 522 -1.46 -16.56 -14.32
CA LYS A 522 -0.95 -17.06 -13.04
C LYS A 522 0.27 -16.26 -12.57
N ILE A 523 1.23 -16.00 -13.46
CA ILE A 523 2.39 -15.16 -13.13
C ILE A 523 1.92 -13.75 -12.73
N ARG A 524 0.97 -13.17 -13.46
CA ARG A 524 0.37 -11.88 -13.10
C ARG A 524 -0.26 -11.92 -11.71
N ALA A 525 -1.03 -12.96 -11.39
CA ALA A 525 -1.62 -13.12 -10.07
C ALA A 525 -0.55 -13.22 -8.96
N PHE A 526 0.54 -13.97 -9.18
CA PHE A 526 1.66 -14.02 -8.24
C PHE A 526 2.30 -12.64 -8.05
N ASN A 527 2.60 -11.93 -9.15
CA ASN A 527 3.18 -10.59 -9.13
C ASN A 527 2.29 -9.56 -8.42
N GLU A 528 0.97 -9.78 -8.38
CA GLU A 528 0.02 -8.93 -7.67
C GLU A 528 -0.07 -9.24 -6.16
N LEU A 529 0.14 -10.50 -5.75
CA LEU A 529 0.08 -10.92 -4.35
C LEU A 529 1.26 -10.38 -3.53
N VAL A 530 2.45 -10.32 -4.11
CA VAL A 530 3.67 -9.91 -3.37
C VAL A 530 3.58 -8.46 -2.88
N PRO A 531 3.27 -7.45 -3.71
CA PRO A 531 3.08 -6.09 -3.24
C PRO A 531 1.96 -5.96 -2.21
N ILE A 532 0.85 -6.72 -2.36
CA ILE A 532 -0.22 -6.74 -1.34
C ILE A 532 0.32 -7.18 0.01
N LEU A 533 1.09 -8.27 0.04
CA LEU A 533 1.67 -8.77 1.28
C LEU A 533 2.66 -7.76 1.87
N TYR A 534 3.52 -7.17 1.03
CA TYR A 534 4.45 -6.13 1.45
C TYR A 534 3.72 -4.96 2.12
N LYS A 535 2.69 -4.43 1.46
CA LYS A 535 1.86 -3.37 2.04
C LYS A 535 1.18 -3.81 3.33
N LYS A 536 0.64 -5.03 3.40
CA LYS A 536 0.02 -5.54 4.63
C LYS A 536 0.99 -5.55 5.80
N ILE A 537 2.22 -6.05 5.62
CA ILE A 537 3.26 -6.06 6.65
C ILE A 537 3.63 -4.61 7.04
N THR A 538 3.77 -3.73 6.05
CA THR A 538 4.07 -2.30 6.26
C THR A 538 2.98 -1.58 7.07
N ASP A 539 1.71 -1.89 6.83
CA ASP A 539 0.57 -1.27 7.52
C ASP A 539 0.34 -1.84 8.92
N THR A 540 0.88 -3.03 9.22
CA THR A 540 0.75 -3.65 10.54
C THR A 540 1.67 -2.97 11.55
N ASP A 541 1.10 -2.69 12.72
CA ASP A 541 1.82 -2.08 13.84
C ASP A 541 2.53 -3.18 14.66
N TYR A 542 3.73 -3.54 14.22
CA TYR A 542 4.52 -4.55 14.91
C TYR A 542 5.16 -3.98 16.17
N ALA A 543 4.97 -4.65 17.31
CA ALA A 543 5.75 -4.35 18.52
C ALA A 543 7.26 -4.61 18.31
N ASP A 544 7.60 -5.60 17.47
CA ASP A 544 8.97 -5.92 17.06
C ASP A 544 9.24 -5.35 15.65
N GLY A 545 9.87 -4.17 15.61
CA GLY A 545 10.25 -3.52 14.35
C GLY A 545 11.33 -4.27 13.57
N GLU A 546 12.18 -5.08 14.23
CA GLU A 546 13.21 -5.88 13.56
C GLU A 546 12.55 -7.05 12.81
N LEU A 547 11.58 -7.72 13.43
CA LEU A 547 10.78 -8.76 12.78
C LEU A 547 10.11 -8.22 11.51
N LYS A 548 9.47 -7.04 11.60
CA LYS A 548 8.84 -6.37 10.46
C LYS A 548 9.85 -6.11 9.34
N ALA A 549 11.01 -5.52 9.66
CA ALA A 549 12.05 -5.22 8.69
C ALA A 549 12.57 -6.48 7.99
N LYS A 550 12.86 -7.55 8.75
CA LYS A 550 13.31 -8.83 8.21
C LYS A 550 12.28 -9.45 7.26
N LYS A 551 10.99 -9.45 7.62
CA LYS A 551 9.90 -9.94 6.73
C LYS A 551 9.84 -9.16 5.42
N LEU A 552 9.92 -7.83 5.48
CA LEU A 552 9.91 -6.99 4.28
C LEU A 552 11.15 -7.25 3.38
N GLN A 553 12.31 -7.52 4.00
CA GLN A 553 13.53 -7.86 3.27
C GLN A 553 13.41 -9.21 2.56
N VAL A 554 12.89 -10.26 3.22
CA VAL A 554 12.63 -11.58 2.61
C VAL A 554 11.78 -11.48 1.34
N LEU A 555 10.75 -10.62 1.33
CA LEU A 555 9.94 -10.42 0.11
C LEU A 555 10.73 -9.82 -1.04
N LYS A 556 11.65 -8.91 -0.73
CA LYS A 556 12.54 -8.29 -1.72
C LYS A 556 13.63 -9.25 -2.18
N ASP A 557 14.07 -10.18 -1.35
CA ASP A 557 15.16 -11.07 -1.74
C ASP A 557 14.66 -12.27 -2.54
N PHE A 558 13.54 -12.88 -2.12
CA PHE A 558 13.12 -14.19 -2.66
C PHE A 558 11.85 -14.14 -3.51
N PHE A 559 11.00 -13.14 -3.31
CA PHE A 559 9.65 -13.09 -3.90
C PHE A 559 9.46 -11.95 -4.92
N GLN A 560 10.53 -11.48 -5.54
CA GLN A 560 10.44 -10.46 -6.60
C GLN A 560 9.44 -10.84 -7.70
N PRO A 561 8.63 -9.88 -8.21
CA PRO A 561 7.78 -10.11 -9.37
C PRO A 561 8.57 -10.64 -10.57
N ILE A 562 7.96 -11.55 -11.34
CA ILE A 562 8.56 -12.14 -12.53
C ILE A 562 8.19 -11.30 -13.75
N ASP A 563 9.16 -10.69 -14.42
CA ASP A 563 8.94 -10.01 -15.71
C ASP A 563 8.86 -11.02 -16.87
N TYR A 564 7.72 -11.70 -16.96
CA TYR A 564 7.47 -12.69 -18.00
C TYR A 564 7.25 -12.06 -19.39
N GLU A 565 7.05 -10.74 -19.46
CA GLU A 565 6.81 -10.01 -20.71
C GLU A 565 8.13 -9.71 -21.43
N ALA A 566 9.20 -9.46 -20.68
CA ALA A 566 10.55 -9.31 -21.22
C ALA A 566 11.14 -10.62 -21.79
N ILE A 567 10.61 -11.79 -21.39
CA ILE A 567 11.08 -13.09 -21.86
C ILE A 567 10.70 -13.28 -23.34
N ALA A 568 11.65 -13.04 -24.25
CA ALA A 568 11.47 -13.19 -25.69
C ALA A 568 12.47 -14.17 -26.29
N ILE A 569 12.06 -14.87 -27.35
CA ILE A 569 12.96 -15.73 -28.13
C ILE A 569 13.79 -14.81 -29.03
N PRO A 570 15.14 -14.88 -28.99
CA PRO A 570 15.99 -14.00 -29.78
C PRO A 570 15.71 -14.10 -31.28
N ALA A 571 15.64 -12.96 -31.97
CA ALA A 571 15.35 -12.92 -33.42
C ALA A 571 16.37 -13.75 -34.24
N GLU A 572 17.64 -13.71 -33.86
CA GLU A 572 18.69 -14.52 -34.49
C GLU A 572 18.41 -16.03 -34.36
N ASN A 573 17.90 -16.48 -33.20
CA ASN A 573 17.54 -17.88 -33.01
C ASN A 573 16.35 -18.28 -33.90
N VAL A 574 15.39 -17.38 -34.08
CA VAL A 574 14.26 -17.59 -34.99
C VAL A 574 14.74 -17.73 -36.42
N GLU A 575 15.60 -16.84 -36.91
CA GLU A 575 16.17 -16.90 -38.26
C GLU A 575 16.94 -18.21 -38.49
N GLN A 576 17.78 -18.62 -37.52
CA GLN A 576 18.50 -19.88 -37.61
C GLN A 576 17.57 -21.10 -37.60
N ALA A 577 16.50 -21.06 -36.82
CA ALA A 577 15.50 -22.13 -36.78
C ALA A 577 14.73 -22.24 -38.10
N GLU A 578 14.37 -21.12 -38.73
CA GLU A 578 13.75 -21.10 -40.06
C GLU A 578 14.66 -21.71 -41.13
N GLU A 579 15.97 -21.42 -41.06
CA GLU A 579 16.93 -21.97 -42.00
C GLU A 579 17.02 -23.51 -41.89
N LEU A 580 16.89 -24.05 -40.68
CA LEU A 580 16.81 -25.49 -40.44
C LEU A 580 15.53 -26.13 -40.98
N LEU A 581 14.47 -25.36 -41.30
CA LEU A 581 13.30 -25.92 -41.95
C LEU A 581 13.56 -26.29 -43.42
N LYS A 582 14.64 -25.78 -44.05
CA LYS A 582 14.99 -26.20 -45.41
C LYS A 582 15.27 -27.70 -45.48
N ASP A 583 14.71 -28.35 -46.49
CA ASP A 583 14.86 -29.80 -46.74
C ASP A 583 14.60 -30.69 -45.51
N PHE A 584 13.69 -30.25 -44.63
CA PHE A 584 13.34 -30.93 -43.38
C PHE A 584 14.54 -31.14 -42.44
N ALA A 585 15.59 -30.32 -42.54
CA ALA A 585 16.82 -30.50 -41.78
C ALA A 585 16.57 -30.50 -40.26
N ALA A 586 15.66 -29.65 -39.77
CA ALA A 586 15.24 -29.52 -38.38
C ALA A 586 14.72 -30.83 -37.75
N PHE A 587 14.25 -31.78 -38.55
CA PHE A 587 13.68 -33.03 -38.06
C PHE A 587 14.60 -34.23 -38.25
N LYS A 588 15.83 -33.99 -38.74
CA LYS A 588 16.87 -35.02 -38.83
C LYS A 588 17.57 -35.17 -37.48
N PRO A 589 18.04 -36.38 -37.12
CA PRO A 589 18.70 -36.62 -35.84
C PRO A 589 19.85 -35.66 -35.53
N GLU A 590 20.63 -35.26 -36.54
CA GLU A 590 21.76 -34.35 -36.38
C GLU A 590 21.39 -32.89 -36.04
N ASN A 591 20.14 -32.46 -36.26
CA ASN A 591 19.72 -31.07 -36.07
C ASN A 591 18.46 -30.91 -35.19
N SER A 592 17.75 -31.99 -34.85
CA SER A 592 16.52 -31.94 -34.03
C SER A 592 16.76 -31.30 -32.66
N ASP A 593 17.90 -31.59 -32.04
CA ASP A 593 18.27 -30.97 -30.77
C ASP A 593 18.64 -29.50 -30.97
N ARG A 594 19.35 -29.15 -32.05
CA ARG A 594 19.68 -27.75 -32.37
C ARG A 594 18.43 -26.91 -32.59
N PHE A 595 17.45 -27.41 -33.36
CA PHE A 595 16.19 -26.73 -33.60
C PHE A 595 15.44 -26.46 -32.29
N ASN A 596 15.41 -27.45 -31.39
CA ASN A 596 14.82 -27.29 -30.06
C ASN A 596 15.61 -26.32 -29.17
N SER A 597 16.94 -26.39 -29.14
CA SER A 597 17.77 -25.51 -28.32
C SER A 597 17.68 -24.05 -28.72
N LEU A 598 17.52 -23.75 -30.02
CA LEU A 598 17.35 -22.38 -30.50
C LEU A 598 16.06 -21.73 -29.96
N LEU A 599 14.97 -22.47 -29.91
CA LEU A 599 13.64 -21.92 -29.64
C LEU A 599 13.13 -22.18 -28.22
N CYS A 600 13.46 -23.34 -27.64
CA CYS A 600 12.79 -23.88 -26.44
C CYS A 600 13.73 -24.03 -25.23
N VAL A 601 14.99 -23.63 -25.34
CA VAL A 601 15.95 -23.61 -24.22
C VAL A 601 16.34 -22.17 -23.97
N LEU A 602 16.18 -21.72 -22.73
CA LEU A 602 16.52 -20.37 -22.31
C LEU A 602 18.04 -20.15 -22.49
N PRO A 603 18.49 -19.10 -23.19
CA PRO A 603 19.92 -18.82 -23.33
C PRO A 603 20.57 -18.54 -21.98
N GLU A 604 21.80 -19.02 -21.78
CA GLU A 604 22.61 -18.67 -20.61
C GLU A 604 22.77 -17.14 -20.50
N GLY A 605 22.51 -16.58 -19.33
CA GLY A 605 22.55 -15.14 -19.07
C GLY A 605 21.27 -14.36 -19.43
N ALA A 606 20.26 -14.97 -20.08
CA ALA A 606 18.99 -14.30 -20.37
C ALA A 606 18.06 -14.15 -19.14
N ALA A 607 18.32 -14.92 -18.07
CA ALA A 607 17.69 -14.76 -16.77
C ALA A 607 18.45 -13.81 -15.84
N GLU A 608 19.70 -13.45 -16.18
CA GLU A 608 20.59 -12.62 -15.35
C GLU A 608 20.51 -11.12 -15.70
N SER A 609 19.63 -10.71 -16.62
CA SER A 609 19.27 -9.29 -16.75
C SER A 609 18.24 -8.88 -15.70
N GLU A 610 18.46 -9.28 -14.45
CA GLU A 610 18.01 -8.50 -13.32
C GLU A 610 19.08 -7.42 -13.14
N ASP A 611 18.69 -6.15 -13.25
CA ASP A 611 19.50 -5.02 -12.77
C ASP A 611 19.59 -5.07 -11.23
N GLY A 612 20.14 -6.18 -10.71
CA GLY A 612 20.54 -6.42 -9.35
C GLY A 612 22.01 -6.10 -9.19
N GLU A 613 22.39 -4.83 -9.40
CA GLU A 613 23.52 -4.29 -8.65
C GLU A 613 23.11 -4.28 -7.17
N GLY A 614 23.35 -5.40 -6.48
CA GLY A 614 23.01 -5.60 -5.08
C GLY A 614 23.85 -6.72 -4.48
N ALA A 615 25.10 -6.37 -4.18
CA ALA A 615 26.10 -7.02 -3.33
C ALA A 615 25.79 -8.37 -2.63
N TYR A 616 26.79 -9.26 -2.72
CA TYR A 616 27.13 -10.31 -1.74
C TYR A 616 26.88 -9.94 -0.28
#